data_AF-A0A2P6VXU1-F1
#
_entry.id   AF-A0A2P6VXU1-F1
#
_cell.length_a   1.000
_cell.length_b   1.000
_cell.length_c   1.000
_cell.angle_alpha   90.00
_cell.angle_beta   90.00
_cell.angle_gamma   90.00
#
_symmetry.space_group_name_H-M   'P 1'
#
loop_
_entity.id
_entity.type
_entity.pdbx_description
1 polymer ?
#
loop_
_entity_poly.entity_id
_entity_poly.type
_entity_poly.pdbx_seq_one_letter_code
_entity_poly.pdbx_strand_id
1 'polypeptide(L)'
;MRARWLLALALALALPVAGCAQDTDDAQSIPGGPDADDPGGGGSQGSSDEDPDQGDDGTDEIDEPREPPDLALDEVVSGLERPTLATHAGDGTGRLFVLEQPGRVRVLQDGQLAEDPYLDLTDETDAGGEQGLLGLAFDPEFADNGRLYASYTDTEGDSVLARHTVEDPPNGSPSPDGQVLLTVDQPYGNHNGGNIAFGPDGYLYYGLGDGGSGGDPEGNGQDPTTLLGSMLRLDVAGEQAQAPEDNPFVGDEAGHDLVWAYGLRNPWRFSFDPATGDLFIGDVGQDSYEEVNH
;
A
#
# COMPACT_ATOMS: atom_id res chain seq x y z
N MET A 1 -39.68 4.20 54.69
CA MET A 1 -38.43 4.89 54.32
C MET A 1 -37.97 4.37 52.97
N ARG A 2 -37.46 5.29 52.15
CA ARG A 2 -36.74 5.14 50.87
C ARG A 2 -37.60 5.10 49.60
N ALA A 3 -37.37 6.16 48.83
CA ALA A 3 -38.11 6.67 47.69
C ALA A 3 -37.69 5.98 46.39
N ARG A 4 -38.64 5.89 45.45
CA ARG A 4 -38.43 5.55 44.04
C ARG A 4 -38.11 6.84 43.29
N TRP A 5 -37.00 6.87 42.57
CA TRP A 5 -36.71 7.91 41.58
C TRP A 5 -37.01 7.32 40.20
N LEU A 6 -38.00 7.91 39.52
CA LEU A 6 -38.28 7.75 38.10
C LEU A 6 -37.65 8.96 37.40
N LEU A 7 -36.62 8.74 36.57
CA LEU A 7 -36.16 9.76 35.63
C LEU A 7 -36.97 9.61 34.35
N ALA A 8 -37.78 10.62 34.05
CA ALA A 8 -38.35 10.86 32.75
C ALA A 8 -37.37 11.74 31.96
N LEU A 9 -36.88 11.26 30.82
CA LEU A 9 -36.14 12.11 29.88
C LEU A 9 -37.09 12.49 28.75
N ALA A 10 -37.27 13.80 28.58
CA ALA A 10 -38.15 14.42 27.61
C ALA A 10 -37.51 14.41 26.21
N LEU A 11 -38.32 14.02 25.24
CA LEU A 11 -38.10 14.15 23.80
C LEU A 11 -38.15 15.64 23.42
N ALA A 12 -37.13 16.14 22.74
CA ALA A 12 -37.17 17.42 22.05
C ALA A 12 -36.68 17.24 20.61
N LEU A 13 -37.63 17.20 19.68
CA LEU A 13 -37.42 17.39 18.25
C LEU A 13 -37.02 18.84 17.99
N ALA A 14 -35.95 19.05 17.22
CA ALA A 14 -35.72 20.29 16.48
C ALA A 14 -35.01 19.98 15.15
N LEU A 15 -35.77 20.05 14.06
CA LEU A 15 -35.30 20.38 12.70
C LEU A 15 -35.56 21.88 12.52
N PRO A 16 -34.68 22.66 11.86
CA PRO A 16 -34.86 22.83 10.41
C PRO A 16 -33.60 23.10 9.55
N VAL A 17 -33.76 22.68 8.29
CA VAL A 17 -33.42 23.38 7.01
C VAL A 17 -31.95 23.53 6.58
N ALA A 18 -31.65 22.72 5.56
CA ALA A 18 -30.86 22.95 4.36
C ALA A 18 -30.18 24.34 4.19
N GLY A 19 -28.85 24.29 4.09
CA GLY A 19 -28.05 25.26 3.36
C GLY A 19 -27.05 24.50 2.48
N CYS A 20 -27.17 24.66 1.16
CA CYS A 20 -26.15 24.23 0.22
C CYS A 20 -24.93 25.17 0.35
N ALA A 21 -23.74 24.61 0.49
CA ALA A 21 -22.46 25.26 0.23
C ALA A 21 -21.53 24.14 -0.25
N GLN A 22 -21.49 23.87 -1.55
CA GLN A 22 -20.48 24.39 -2.48
C GLN A 22 -19.07 24.11 -1.99
N ASP A 23 -18.53 23.02 -2.55
CA ASP A 23 -17.12 22.71 -2.69
C ASP A 23 -16.35 23.94 -3.15
N THR A 24 -15.23 24.19 -2.48
CA THR A 24 -14.13 24.93 -3.06
C THR A 24 -12.89 24.07 -2.89
N ASP A 25 -12.56 23.36 -3.97
CA ASP A 25 -11.22 22.89 -4.26
C ASP A 25 -10.25 24.08 -4.19
N ASP A 26 -9.45 24.17 -3.14
CA ASP A 26 -8.27 25.03 -3.14
C ASP A 26 -7.11 24.29 -3.83
N ALA A 27 -7.28 24.05 -5.13
CA ALA A 27 -6.17 23.81 -6.03
C ALA A 27 -5.42 25.13 -6.22
N GLN A 28 -4.31 25.29 -5.49
CA GLN A 28 -3.42 26.43 -5.70
C GLN A 28 -2.77 26.32 -7.09
N SER A 29 -3.23 27.18 -7.99
CA SER A 29 -2.69 27.42 -9.32
C SER A 29 -1.21 27.80 -9.28
N ILE A 30 -0.34 26.97 -9.86
CA ILE A 30 1.05 27.33 -10.20
C ILE A 30 1.04 28.02 -11.59
N PRO A 31 1.64 29.21 -11.78
CA PRO A 31 1.69 29.88 -13.07
C PRO A 31 2.72 29.23 -14.01
N GLY A 32 2.33 29.06 -15.27
CA GLY A 32 3.19 28.56 -16.34
C GLY A 32 4.44 29.42 -16.57
N GLY A 33 5.58 28.74 -16.62
CA GLY A 33 6.86 29.26 -17.11
C GLY A 33 7.04 28.97 -18.61
N PRO A 34 7.80 29.80 -19.34
CA PRO A 34 7.64 29.98 -20.78
C PRO A 34 8.38 28.95 -21.63
N ASP A 35 7.83 28.75 -22.83
CA ASP A 35 8.38 28.04 -23.98
C ASP A 35 9.84 28.41 -24.26
N ALA A 36 10.68 27.38 -24.44
CA ALA A 36 12.04 27.54 -24.94
C ALA A 36 12.01 27.53 -26.48
N ASP A 37 12.38 28.67 -27.06
CA ASP A 37 12.64 28.87 -28.48
C ASP A 37 13.79 27.97 -28.98
N ASP A 38 13.53 27.22 -30.05
CA ASP A 38 14.51 26.54 -30.91
C ASP A 38 14.91 27.46 -32.08
N PRO A 39 16.21 27.70 -32.34
CA PRO A 39 16.67 28.21 -33.61
C PRO A 39 17.47 27.16 -34.40
N GLY A 40 16.81 26.53 -35.36
CA GLY A 40 17.17 26.60 -36.79
C GLY A 40 18.60 26.24 -37.24
N GLY A 41 18.72 25.07 -37.88
CA GLY A 41 19.09 24.94 -39.29
C GLY A 41 20.51 25.31 -39.76
N GLY A 42 21.30 24.29 -40.11
CA GLY A 42 22.47 24.41 -40.97
C GLY A 42 22.94 23.05 -41.51
N GLY A 43 22.60 22.75 -42.76
CA GLY A 43 23.06 21.53 -43.44
C GLY A 43 24.43 21.70 -44.11
N SER A 44 25.15 20.59 -44.33
CA SER A 44 25.85 20.26 -45.59
C SER A 44 26.79 19.04 -45.46
N GLN A 45 26.57 18.05 -46.34
CA GLN A 45 27.54 17.18 -47.05
C GLN A 45 28.21 15.98 -46.33
N GLY A 46 27.60 14.81 -46.52
CA GLY A 46 28.10 13.63 -47.26
C GLY A 46 29.56 13.18 -47.14
N SER A 47 29.74 11.93 -46.68
CA SER A 47 30.58 10.94 -47.38
C SER A 47 30.07 9.52 -47.08
N SER A 48 29.79 8.79 -48.17
CA SER A 48 29.47 7.38 -48.23
C SER A 48 30.72 6.52 -48.02
N ASP A 49 30.65 5.55 -47.13
CA ASP A 49 31.44 4.32 -47.22
C ASP A 49 30.53 3.15 -46.81
N GLU A 50 30.34 2.24 -47.76
CA GLU A 50 29.57 1.01 -47.64
C GLU A 50 30.42 -0.05 -46.94
N ASP A 51 29.89 -0.71 -45.91
CA ASP A 51 30.45 -1.96 -45.37
C ASP A 51 29.34 -3.04 -45.37
N PRO A 52 29.49 -4.15 -46.13
CA PRO A 52 28.52 -5.22 -46.16
C PRO A 52 28.98 -6.35 -45.23
N ASP A 53 28.45 -6.39 -44.01
CA ASP A 53 28.46 -7.63 -43.22
C ASP A 53 27.03 -8.08 -42.95
N GLN A 54 26.68 -9.18 -43.60
CA GLN A 54 25.43 -9.90 -43.39
C GLN A 54 25.53 -10.65 -42.07
N GLY A 55 25.07 -10.01 -40.99
CA GLY A 55 24.76 -10.67 -39.73
C GLY A 55 23.25 -10.73 -39.55
N ASP A 56 22.68 -11.89 -39.84
CA ASP A 56 21.53 -12.49 -39.16
C ASP A 56 20.63 -11.46 -38.42
N ASP A 57 19.74 -10.81 -39.15
CA ASP A 57 18.62 -10.08 -38.55
C ASP A 57 17.60 -11.10 -38.09
N GLY A 58 17.95 -11.82 -37.02
CA GLY A 58 17.00 -12.46 -36.13
C GLY A 58 16.08 -11.37 -35.57
N THR A 59 15.12 -10.94 -36.38
CA THR A 59 13.89 -10.35 -35.92
C THR A 59 13.22 -11.47 -35.15
N ASP A 60 13.59 -11.59 -33.87
CA ASP A 60 12.74 -12.24 -32.88
C ASP A 60 11.34 -11.70 -33.16
N GLU A 61 10.46 -12.61 -33.59
CA GLU A 61 9.07 -12.30 -33.83
C GLU A 61 8.56 -11.63 -32.56
N ILE A 62 8.42 -10.29 -32.61
CA ILE A 62 7.64 -9.56 -31.63
C ILE A 62 6.25 -10.16 -31.72
N ASP A 63 5.95 -11.05 -30.77
CA ASP A 63 4.67 -11.74 -30.66
C ASP A 63 3.59 -10.68 -30.87
N GLU A 64 2.80 -10.83 -31.94
CA GLU A 64 1.75 -9.89 -32.31
C GLU A 64 0.96 -9.53 -31.04
N PRO A 65 0.66 -8.24 -30.79
CA PRO A 65 0.02 -7.83 -29.55
C PRO A 65 -1.25 -8.65 -29.36
N ARG A 66 -1.22 -9.54 -28.35
CA ARG A 66 -2.32 -10.44 -28.06
C ARG A 66 -3.55 -9.58 -27.79
N GLU A 67 -4.65 -9.85 -28.51
CA GLU A 67 -5.91 -9.19 -28.18
C GLU A 67 -6.21 -9.45 -26.70
N PRO A 68 -6.50 -8.41 -25.90
CA PRO A 68 -6.82 -8.59 -24.50
C PRO A 68 -8.08 -9.46 -24.39
N PRO A 69 -8.16 -10.33 -23.39
CA PRO A 69 -9.34 -11.17 -23.21
C PRO A 69 -10.59 -10.30 -23.00
N ASP A 70 -11.74 -10.79 -23.45
CA ASP A 70 -13.03 -10.19 -23.10
C ASP A 70 -13.28 -10.37 -21.60
N LEU A 71 -13.29 -9.26 -20.85
CA LEU A 71 -13.53 -9.24 -19.42
C LEU A 71 -14.97 -8.81 -19.11
N ALA A 72 -15.60 -9.47 -18.12
CA ALA A 72 -16.88 -9.08 -17.56
C ALA A 72 -16.74 -8.89 -16.04
N LEU A 73 -17.52 -7.95 -15.48
CA LEU A 73 -17.56 -7.68 -14.05
C LEU A 73 -18.85 -8.24 -13.46
N ASP A 74 -18.71 -9.11 -12.46
CA ASP A 74 -19.82 -9.61 -11.66
C ASP A 74 -19.70 -9.05 -10.24
N GLU A 75 -20.78 -8.44 -9.74
CA GLU A 75 -20.83 -7.96 -8.36
C GLU A 75 -20.86 -9.16 -7.40
N VAL A 76 -19.84 -9.27 -6.55
CA VAL A 76 -19.74 -10.33 -5.54
C VAL A 76 -20.42 -9.93 -4.23
N VAL A 77 -20.19 -8.69 -3.78
CA VAL A 77 -20.72 -8.15 -2.53
C VAL A 77 -20.80 -6.62 -2.62
N SER A 78 -21.70 -6.02 -1.83
CA SER A 78 -21.85 -4.58 -1.68
C SER A 78 -21.88 -4.18 -0.19
N GLY A 79 -21.84 -2.88 0.10
CA GLY A 79 -21.89 -2.37 1.48
C GLY A 79 -20.55 -2.31 2.22
N LEU A 80 -19.43 -2.43 1.50
CA LEU A 80 -18.08 -2.16 2.01
C LEU A 80 -17.83 -0.65 2.09
N GLU A 81 -17.08 -0.22 3.10
CA GLU A 81 -16.70 1.17 3.31
C GLU A 81 -15.25 1.42 2.86
N ARG A 82 -15.06 2.11 1.72
CA ARG A 82 -13.73 2.47 1.16
C ARG A 82 -12.75 1.26 1.15
N PRO A 83 -13.02 0.18 0.39
CA PRO A 83 -12.16 -1.00 0.43
C PRO A 83 -10.77 -0.72 -0.17
N THR A 84 -9.70 -1.14 0.50
CA THR A 84 -8.31 -0.88 0.07
C THR A 84 -7.58 -2.14 -0.43
N LEU A 85 -7.92 -3.32 0.10
CA LEU A 85 -7.32 -4.61 -0.24
C LEU A 85 -8.34 -5.74 -0.06
N ALA A 86 -8.27 -6.76 -0.90
CA ALA A 86 -8.90 -8.06 -0.65
C ALA A 86 -7.84 -9.16 -0.76
N THR A 87 -7.74 -10.02 0.25
CA THR A 87 -6.74 -11.10 0.31
C THR A 87 -7.31 -12.37 0.95
N HIS A 88 -6.52 -13.44 1.01
CA HIS A 88 -6.88 -14.70 1.67
C HIS A 88 -5.81 -15.12 2.68
N ALA A 89 -6.21 -15.91 3.68
CA ALA A 89 -5.28 -16.43 4.69
C ALA A 89 -4.47 -17.66 4.24
N GLY A 90 -4.72 -18.20 3.04
CA GLY A 90 -4.02 -19.41 2.56
C GLY A 90 -4.36 -20.69 3.33
N ASP A 91 -5.38 -20.64 4.18
CA ASP A 91 -5.77 -21.70 5.12
C ASP A 91 -6.77 -22.72 4.55
N GLY A 92 -7.09 -22.63 3.26
CA GLY A 92 -8.05 -23.51 2.58
C GLY A 92 -9.52 -23.30 2.95
N THR A 93 -9.85 -22.28 3.77
CA THR A 93 -11.24 -22.01 4.18
C THR A 93 -12.09 -21.34 3.11
N GLY A 94 -11.45 -20.75 2.09
CA GLY A 94 -12.12 -19.98 1.03
C GLY A 94 -12.61 -18.60 1.49
N ARG A 95 -12.24 -18.15 2.68
CA ARG A 95 -12.54 -16.79 3.16
C ARG A 95 -11.71 -15.76 2.43
N LEU A 96 -12.35 -14.65 2.07
CA LEU A 96 -11.70 -13.43 1.64
C LEU A 96 -11.76 -12.40 2.76
N PHE A 97 -10.64 -11.74 3.01
CA PHE A 97 -10.49 -10.68 3.99
C PHE A 97 -10.37 -9.37 3.24
N VAL A 98 -11.30 -8.45 3.49
CA VAL A 98 -11.38 -7.16 2.81
C VAL A 98 -11.07 -6.06 3.81
N LEU A 99 -10.06 -5.24 3.52
CA LEU A 99 -9.74 -4.06 4.31
C LEU A 99 -10.67 -2.93 3.94
N GLU A 100 -11.26 -2.30 4.95
CA GLU A 100 -11.96 -1.02 4.86
C GLU A 100 -11.02 0.04 5.41
N GLN A 101 -10.76 1.10 4.63
CA GLN A 101 -9.80 2.16 4.96
C GLN A 101 -9.94 2.74 6.37
N PRO A 102 -11.15 2.89 6.96
CA PRO A 102 -11.32 3.37 8.33
C PRO A 102 -10.73 2.49 9.45
N GLY A 103 -10.18 1.31 9.15
CA GLY A 103 -9.55 0.45 10.16
C GLY A 103 -10.23 -0.90 10.37
N ARG A 104 -11.03 -1.42 9.43
CA ARG A 104 -11.72 -2.70 9.62
C ARG A 104 -11.24 -3.76 8.64
N VAL A 105 -11.12 -4.99 9.12
CA VAL A 105 -10.99 -6.18 8.28
C VAL A 105 -12.36 -6.88 8.25
N ARG A 106 -12.98 -6.99 7.08
CA ARG A 106 -14.25 -7.70 6.89
C ARG A 106 -13.99 -9.10 6.33
N VAL A 107 -14.83 -10.07 6.70
CA VAL A 107 -14.78 -11.43 6.12
C VAL A 107 -15.92 -11.61 5.13
N LEU A 108 -15.57 -12.03 3.92
CA LEU A 108 -16.49 -12.50 2.90
C LEU A 108 -16.31 -14.01 2.77
N GLN A 109 -17.41 -14.76 2.90
CA GLN A 109 -17.43 -16.20 2.69
C GLN A 109 -18.75 -16.59 2.03
N ASP A 110 -18.69 -17.45 1.01
CA ASP A 110 -19.87 -17.93 0.27
C ASP A 110 -20.79 -16.80 -0.26
N GLY A 111 -20.19 -15.67 -0.68
CA GLY A 111 -20.90 -14.49 -1.18
C GLY A 111 -21.59 -13.66 -0.10
N GLN A 112 -21.30 -13.91 1.18
CA GLN A 112 -21.90 -13.21 2.31
C GLN A 112 -20.82 -12.50 3.15
N LEU A 113 -21.07 -11.22 3.44
CA LEU A 113 -20.24 -10.45 4.36
C LEU A 113 -20.64 -10.79 5.80
N ALA A 114 -19.65 -11.05 6.65
CA ALA A 114 -19.89 -11.21 8.09
C ALA A 114 -20.45 -9.91 8.70
N GLU A 115 -21.35 -10.07 9.67
CA GLU A 115 -21.96 -8.95 10.40
C GLU A 115 -20.89 -8.17 11.19
N ASP A 116 -20.10 -8.89 11.99
CA ASP A 116 -19.00 -8.33 12.76
C ASP A 116 -17.68 -8.32 11.95
N PRO A 117 -16.81 -7.31 12.14
CA PRO A 117 -15.49 -7.30 11.54
C PRO A 117 -14.61 -8.42 12.13
N TYR A 118 -13.68 -8.91 11.32
CA TYR A 118 -12.63 -9.83 11.75
C TYR A 118 -11.66 -9.14 12.73
N LEU A 119 -11.28 -7.92 12.41
CA LEU A 119 -10.40 -7.06 13.20
C LEU A 119 -10.90 -5.63 13.08
N ASP A 120 -10.96 -4.91 14.19
CA ASP A 120 -11.42 -3.52 14.25
C ASP A 120 -10.34 -2.66 14.93
N LEU A 121 -9.70 -1.81 14.13
CA LEU A 121 -8.65 -0.87 14.49
C LEU A 121 -9.11 0.59 14.33
N THR A 122 -10.43 0.85 14.27
CA THR A 122 -10.93 2.21 14.01
C THR A 122 -10.53 3.23 15.08
N ASP A 123 -10.27 2.77 16.30
CA ASP A 123 -9.81 3.64 17.40
C ASP A 123 -8.31 3.97 17.29
N GLU A 124 -7.54 3.15 16.56
CA GLU A 124 -6.10 3.28 16.37
C GLU A 124 -5.72 3.92 15.04
N THR A 125 -6.66 4.01 14.09
CA THR A 125 -6.40 4.39 12.70
C THR A 125 -6.92 5.78 12.39
N ASP A 126 -6.07 6.67 11.83
CA ASP A 126 -6.54 7.87 11.14
C ASP A 126 -6.75 7.58 9.65
N ALA A 127 -7.90 8.00 9.11
CA ALA A 127 -8.33 7.61 7.78
C ALA A 127 -8.82 8.79 6.94
N GLY A 128 -8.18 9.01 5.79
CA GLY A 128 -8.43 10.17 4.93
C GLY A 128 -7.36 10.26 3.85
N GLY A 129 -7.73 10.66 2.63
CA GLY A 129 -6.78 10.65 1.51
C GLY A 129 -6.13 9.28 1.32
N GLU A 130 -4.80 9.22 1.46
CA GLU A 130 -3.99 7.99 1.38
C GLU A 130 -3.78 7.30 2.74
N GLN A 131 -4.19 7.92 3.85
CA GLN A 131 -4.08 7.36 5.19
C GLN A 131 -5.21 6.36 5.49
N GLY A 132 -4.95 5.38 6.34
CA GLY A 132 -5.95 4.42 6.83
C GLY A 132 -5.35 3.03 7.05
N LEU A 133 -6.20 1.99 6.97
CA LEU A 133 -5.75 0.59 6.93
C LEU A 133 -5.41 0.20 5.48
N LEU A 134 -4.11 -0.01 5.22
CA LEU A 134 -3.55 -0.06 3.87
C LEU A 134 -2.99 -1.44 3.52
N GLY A 135 -2.56 -2.24 4.49
CA GLY A 135 -1.95 -3.54 4.26
C GLY A 135 -2.42 -4.62 5.23
N LEU A 136 -2.51 -5.85 4.73
CA LEU A 136 -2.78 -7.06 5.52
C LEU A 136 -2.04 -8.24 4.92
N ALA A 137 -1.25 -8.93 5.73
CA ALA A 137 -0.59 -10.17 5.37
C ALA A 137 -0.82 -11.22 6.46
N PHE A 138 -1.21 -12.43 6.05
CA PHE A 138 -1.21 -13.59 6.94
C PHE A 138 0.18 -14.22 6.92
N ASP A 139 0.65 -14.66 8.09
CA ASP A 139 1.88 -15.43 8.19
C ASP A 139 1.76 -16.70 7.32
N PRO A 140 2.81 -17.13 6.60
CA PRO A 140 2.76 -18.37 5.81
C PRO A 140 2.39 -19.61 6.65
N GLU A 141 2.68 -19.58 7.95
CA GLU A 141 2.30 -20.61 8.93
C GLU A 141 1.06 -20.22 9.76
N PHE A 142 0.20 -19.32 9.25
CA PHE A 142 -0.99 -18.80 9.96
C PHE A 142 -1.90 -19.90 10.53
N ALA A 143 -2.07 -21.00 9.81
CA ALA A 143 -2.88 -22.13 10.29
C ALA A 143 -2.33 -22.77 11.57
N ASP A 144 -1.03 -22.63 11.82
CA ASP A 144 -0.33 -23.19 12.98
C ASP A 144 -0.05 -22.14 14.07
N ASN A 145 0.27 -20.90 13.68
CA ASN A 145 0.71 -19.85 14.61
C ASN A 145 -0.30 -18.72 14.84
N GLY A 146 -1.35 -18.63 14.02
CA GLY A 146 -2.42 -17.63 14.12
C GLY A 146 -1.99 -16.19 13.85
N ARG A 147 -0.79 -15.94 13.32
CA ARG A 147 -0.24 -14.59 13.15
C ARG A 147 -0.71 -13.94 11.86
N LEU A 148 -1.13 -12.68 11.98
CA LEU A 148 -1.34 -11.79 10.85
C LEU A 148 -0.74 -10.42 11.15
N TYR A 149 -0.52 -9.64 10.11
CA TYR A 149 0.16 -8.36 10.15
C TYR A 149 -0.72 -7.33 9.47
N ALA A 150 -0.87 -6.16 10.09
CA ALA A 150 -1.59 -5.03 9.54
C ALA A 150 -0.65 -3.84 9.39
N SER A 151 -0.77 -3.14 8.26
CA SER A 151 -0.15 -1.82 8.04
C SER A 151 -1.25 -0.76 8.02
N TYR A 152 -1.14 0.23 8.89
CA TYR A 152 -2.11 1.32 9.00
C TYR A 152 -1.44 2.65 9.38
N THR A 153 -2.14 3.75 9.14
CA THR A 153 -1.77 5.07 9.64
C THR A 153 -2.39 5.30 11.01
N ASP A 154 -1.58 5.60 12.02
CA ASP A 154 -2.09 5.83 13.37
C ASP A 154 -2.67 7.24 13.58
N THR A 155 -3.18 7.51 14.78
CA THR A 155 -3.79 8.80 15.14
C THR A 155 -2.80 9.98 15.25
N GLU A 156 -1.49 9.71 15.21
CA GLU A 156 -0.44 10.73 15.13
C GLU A 156 -0.02 11.00 13.68
N GLY A 157 -0.47 10.17 12.73
CA GLY A 157 -0.18 10.25 11.30
C GLY A 157 0.92 9.30 10.85
N ASP A 158 1.47 8.49 11.75
CA ASP A 158 2.62 7.62 11.49
C ASP A 158 2.18 6.33 10.80
N SER A 159 3.08 5.75 10.00
CA SER A 159 2.87 4.42 9.42
C SER A 159 3.28 3.33 10.41
N VAL A 160 2.33 2.50 10.80
CA VAL A 160 2.50 1.44 11.79
C VAL A 160 2.40 0.07 11.13
N LEU A 161 3.34 -0.82 11.45
CA LEU A 161 3.24 -2.25 11.21
C LEU A 161 3.00 -2.96 12.55
N ALA A 162 1.86 -3.64 12.69
CA ALA A 162 1.51 -4.38 13.89
C ALA A 162 1.23 -5.86 13.59
N ARG A 163 1.61 -6.73 14.51
CA ARG A 163 1.25 -8.16 14.52
C ARG A 163 0.06 -8.40 15.43
N HIS A 164 -0.93 -9.13 14.92
CA HIS A 164 -2.06 -9.64 15.69
C HIS A 164 -2.05 -11.17 15.66
N THR A 165 -2.66 -11.78 16.68
CA THR A 165 -2.70 -13.23 16.84
C THR A 165 -4.14 -13.71 17.03
N VAL A 166 -4.47 -14.79 16.34
CA VAL A 166 -5.70 -15.57 16.49
C VAL A 166 -5.38 -16.79 17.34
N GLU A 167 -6.14 -17.01 18.41
CA GLU A 167 -5.87 -18.11 19.36
C GLU A 167 -6.31 -19.49 18.83
N ASP A 168 -7.28 -19.56 17.92
CA ASP A 168 -7.85 -20.82 17.39
C ASP A 168 -7.92 -20.85 15.86
N PRO A 169 -6.81 -20.61 15.12
CA PRO A 169 -6.83 -20.54 13.67
C PRO A 169 -7.29 -21.89 13.04
N PRO A 170 -8.02 -21.87 11.91
CA PRO A 170 -8.45 -20.68 11.18
C PRO A 170 -9.71 -19.99 11.77
N ASN A 171 -10.27 -20.50 12.87
CA ASN A 171 -11.48 -19.98 13.50
C ASN A 171 -11.18 -18.77 14.41
N GLY A 172 -12.23 -18.02 14.77
CA GLY A 172 -12.12 -16.87 15.66
C GLY A 172 -11.63 -15.59 14.97
N SER A 173 -11.31 -14.58 15.79
CA SER A 173 -10.87 -13.25 15.40
C SER A 173 -9.69 -12.81 16.28
N PRO A 174 -8.73 -12.04 15.75
CA PRO A 174 -7.64 -11.50 16.55
C PRO A 174 -8.12 -10.43 17.54
N SER A 175 -7.32 -10.21 18.59
CA SER A 175 -7.45 -9.02 19.45
C SER A 175 -7.01 -7.76 18.69
N PRO A 176 -7.68 -6.60 18.87
CA PRO A 176 -7.17 -5.32 18.39
C PRO A 176 -5.90 -4.87 19.13
N ASP A 177 -5.64 -5.40 20.33
CA ASP A 177 -4.41 -5.19 21.09
C ASP A 177 -3.23 -5.95 20.45
N GLY A 178 -2.77 -5.46 19.30
CA GLY A 178 -1.63 -6.00 18.55
C GLY A 178 -0.29 -5.59 19.15
N GLN A 179 0.77 -6.25 18.68
CA GLN A 179 2.14 -5.86 18.95
C GLN A 179 2.68 -5.00 17.81
N VAL A 180 2.97 -3.74 18.08
CA VAL A 180 3.67 -2.85 17.15
C VAL A 180 5.10 -3.36 16.93
N LEU A 181 5.46 -3.55 15.67
CA LEU A 181 6.78 -4.03 15.25
C LEU A 181 7.65 -2.92 14.68
N LEU A 182 7.04 -1.93 14.04
CA LEU A 182 7.69 -0.79 13.42
C LEU A 182 6.69 0.39 13.36
N THR A 183 7.18 1.58 13.67
CA THR A 183 6.48 2.86 13.47
C THR A 183 7.42 3.75 12.66
N VAL A 184 6.91 4.40 11.62
CA VAL A 184 7.65 5.31 10.75
C VAL A 184 6.92 6.64 10.68
N ASP A 185 7.60 7.71 11.09
CA ASP A 185 7.12 9.09 10.98
C ASP A 185 6.83 9.44 9.53
N GLN A 186 5.68 10.08 9.29
CA GLN A 186 5.25 10.52 7.96
C GLN A 186 5.19 12.04 7.91
N PRO A 187 6.03 12.71 7.10
CA PRO A 187 6.07 14.17 7.06
C PRO A 187 4.79 14.78 6.44
N TYR A 188 4.07 14.02 5.60
CA TYR A 188 2.80 14.42 5.00
C TYR A 188 1.77 13.28 5.00
N GLY A 189 0.49 13.61 4.85
CA GLY A 189 -0.63 12.65 4.80
C GLY A 189 -0.83 11.97 3.44
N ASN A 190 0.17 12.00 2.56
CA ASN A 190 0.15 11.38 1.23
C ASN A 190 1.51 10.74 0.93
N HIS A 191 1.52 9.83 -0.03
CA HIS A 191 2.62 8.90 -0.33
C HIS A 191 2.94 7.95 0.82
N ASN A 192 1.90 7.41 1.46
CA ASN A 192 2.06 6.53 2.61
C ASN A 192 2.47 5.09 2.20
N GLY A 193 2.26 4.69 0.94
CA GLY A 193 2.42 3.30 0.54
C GLY A 193 1.44 2.40 1.30
N GLY A 194 1.95 1.46 2.09
CA GLY A 194 1.13 0.69 3.04
C GLY A 194 0.94 -0.77 2.70
N ASN A 195 1.28 -1.22 1.49
CA ASN A 195 1.15 -2.63 1.13
C ASN A 195 2.18 -3.47 1.88
N ILE A 196 1.76 -4.65 2.33
CA ILE A 196 2.63 -5.66 2.93
C ILE A 196 2.33 -7.03 2.35
N ALA A 197 3.36 -7.84 2.14
CA ALA A 197 3.21 -9.21 1.69
C ALA A 197 4.45 -10.04 2.10
N PHE A 198 4.25 -11.32 2.38
CA PHE A 198 5.38 -12.23 2.53
C PHE A 198 5.99 -12.58 1.17
N GLY A 199 7.31 -12.47 1.08
CA GLY A 199 8.08 -12.92 -0.07
C GLY A 199 8.24 -14.44 -0.09
N PRO A 200 8.69 -15.01 -1.23
CA PRO A 200 8.97 -16.45 -1.34
C PRO A 200 10.12 -16.92 -0.44
N ASP A 201 10.91 -15.98 0.09
CA ASP A 201 11.99 -16.20 1.03
C ASP A 201 11.54 -16.22 2.51
N GLY A 202 10.26 -15.95 2.77
CA GLY A 202 9.66 -16.01 4.11
C GLY A 202 9.75 -14.72 4.91
N TYR A 203 10.30 -13.64 4.34
CA TYR A 203 10.34 -12.32 4.99
C TYR A 203 9.13 -11.47 4.62
N LEU A 204 8.75 -10.54 5.51
CA LEU A 204 7.69 -9.59 5.23
C LEU A 204 8.26 -8.40 4.47
N TYR A 205 7.70 -8.11 3.30
CA TYR A 205 8.01 -6.91 2.54
C TYR A 205 7.00 -5.83 2.85
N TYR A 206 7.47 -4.57 2.92
CA TYR A 206 6.64 -3.41 3.22
C TYR A 206 7.03 -2.24 2.31
N GLY A 207 6.09 -1.77 1.49
CA GLY A 207 6.29 -0.59 0.65
C GLY A 207 5.90 0.69 1.38
N LEU A 208 6.84 1.63 1.50
CA LEU A 208 6.62 2.97 2.03
C LEU A 208 6.99 4.00 0.96
N GLY A 209 6.10 4.97 0.71
CA GLY A 209 6.42 6.08 -0.17
C GLY A 209 7.42 7.05 0.46
N ASP A 210 7.85 8.03 -0.32
CA ASP A 210 8.79 9.09 0.09
C ASP A 210 8.24 9.99 1.21
N GLY A 211 7.00 9.76 1.64
CA GLY A 211 6.30 10.48 2.69
C GLY A 211 5.63 11.76 2.20
N GLY A 212 5.62 12.01 0.89
CA GLY A 212 5.04 13.20 0.28
C GLY A 212 5.96 14.41 0.39
N SER A 213 5.60 15.58 -0.14
CA SER A 213 4.51 15.94 -1.05
C SER A 213 4.93 15.75 -2.53
N GLY A 214 4.33 16.51 -3.46
CA GLY A 214 4.79 16.54 -4.85
C GLY A 214 6.25 17.00 -4.97
N GLY A 215 7.04 16.25 -5.73
CA GLY A 215 8.47 16.55 -5.97
C GLY A 215 9.43 16.17 -4.85
N ASP A 216 9.01 15.32 -3.90
CA ASP A 216 9.82 14.81 -2.78
C ASP A 216 10.59 15.93 -2.03
N PRO A 217 9.87 16.81 -1.30
CA PRO A 217 10.47 17.98 -0.63
C PRO A 217 11.56 17.63 0.39
N GLU A 218 11.46 16.45 1.00
CA GLU A 218 12.41 15.97 2.00
C GLU A 218 13.58 15.18 1.36
N GLY A 219 13.48 14.83 0.08
CA GLY A 219 14.52 14.09 -0.65
C GLY A 219 14.64 12.63 -0.22
N ASN A 220 13.58 12.06 0.36
CA ASN A 220 13.59 10.73 0.94
C ASN A 220 13.73 9.63 -0.13
N GLY A 221 13.18 9.85 -1.33
CA GLY A 221 13.21 8.86 -2.40
C GLY A 221 14.62 8.46 -2.81
N GLN A 222 15.60 9.35 -2.70
CA GLN A 222 17.00 9.08 -3.05
C GLN A 222 17.92 8.93 -1.83
N ASP A 223 17.37 8.91 -0.62
CA ASP A 223 18.12 8.75 0.62
C ASP A 223 17.91 7.33 1.20
N PRO A 224 18.84 6.38 0.99
CA PRO A 224 18.72 5.03 1.53
C PRO A 224 18.85 4.96 3.05
N THR A 225 19.16 6.06 3.75
CA THR A 225 19.29 6.10 5.22
C THR A 225 17.95 6.32 5.94
N THR A 226 16.90 6.68 5.21
CA THR A 226 15.52 6.69 5.70
C THR A 226 14.78 5.41 5.32
N LEU A 227 13.66 5.14 5.99
CA LEU A 227 12.74 4.06 5.64
C LEU A 227 11.72 4.48 4.58
N LEU A 228 11.58 5.79 4.33
CA LEU A 228 10.68 6.34 3.32
C LEU A 228 11.28 6.13 1.92
N GLY A 229 10.41 6.14 0.91
CA GLY A 229 10.76 5.98 -0.49
C GLY A 229 11.37 4.60 -0.82
N SER A 230 10.94 3.57 -0.10
CA SER A 230 11.64 2.30 -0.02
C SER A 230 10.72 1.08 0.01
N MET A 231 11.23 -0.03 -0.52
CA MET A 231 10.81 -1.37 -0.13
C MET A 231 11.63 -1.81 1.07
N LEU A 232 10.97 -2.14 2.16
CA LEU A 232 11.59 -2.79 3.31
C LEU A 232 11.47 -4.31 3.19
N ARG A 233 12.44 -5.03 3.76
CA ARG A 233 12.41 -6.49 3.91
C ARG A 233 12.73 -6.85 5.35
N LEU A 234 11.79 -7.50 6.01
CA LEU A 234 11.71 -7.56 7.48
C LEU A 234 11.61 -9.01 7.99
N ASP A 235 12.45 -9.35 8.96
CA ASP A 235 12.20 -10.46 9.87
C ASP A 235 11.23 -10.00 10.97
N VAL A 236 10.08 -10.65 11.03
CA VAL A 236 8.96 -10.33 11.93
C VAL A 236 8.68 -11.44 12.96
N ALA A 237 9.61 -12.37 13.13
CA ALA A 237 9.49 -13.46 14.10
C ALA A 237 9.60 -12.99 15.56
N GLY A 238 10.33 -11.90 15.79
CA GLY A 238 10.65 -11.34 17.10
C GLY A 238 9.57 -10.43 17.70
N GLU A 239 10.00 -9.55 18.61
CA GLU A 239 9.16 -8.51 19.24
C GLU A 239 9.17 -7.18 18.49
N GLN A 240 10.13 -6.98 17.59
CA GLN A 240 10.30 -5.83 16.72
C GLN A 240 10.68 -6.33 15.33
N ALA A 241 10.41 -5.53 14.29
CA ALA A 241 10.91 -5.81 12.96
C ALA A 241 12.44 -5.68 12.94
N GLN A 242 13.11 -6.67 12.35
CA GLN A 242 14.56 -6.69 12.21
C GLN A 242 14.96 -6.88 10.75
N ALA A 243 16.18 -6.47 10.40
CA ALA A 243 16.74 -6.75 9.08
C ALA A 243 17.16 -8.22 9.01
N PRO A 244 16.77 -8.94 7.95
CA PRO A 244 17.50 -10.15 7.56
C PRO A 244 18.99 -9.85 7.37
N GLU A 245 19.86 -10.79 7.72
CA GLU A 245 21.32 -10.60 7.69
C GLU A 245 21.87 -10.27 6.29
N ASP A 246 21.16 -10.65 5.23
CA ASP A 246 21.51 -10.45 3.84
C ASP A 246 20.85 -9.21 3.19
N ASN A 247 20.19 -8.35 3.99
CA ASN A 247 19.77 -7.04 3.51
C ASN A 247 20.98 -6.18 3.09
N PRO A 248 20.85 -5.35 2.04
CA PRO A 248 21.98 -4.69 1.37
C PRO A 248 22.76 -3.70 2.24
N PHE A 249 22.15 -3.14 3.28
CA PHE A 249 22.74 -2.09 4.11
C PHE A 249 23.05 -2.53 5.55
N VAL A 250 22.91 -3.81 5.90
CA VAL A 250 23.12 -4.28 7.27
C VAL A 250 24.53 -3.97 7.76
N GLY A 251 24.62 -3.06 8.75
CA GLY A 251 25.89 -2.64 9.34
C GLY A 251 26.73 -1.71 8.44
N ASP A 252 26.15 -1.18 7.37
CA ASP A 252 26.74 -0.17 6.49
C ASP A 252 26.07 1.18 6.73
N GLU A 253 26.85 2.21 7.09
CA GLU A 253 26.32 3.57 7.31
C GLU A 253 25.78 4.22 6.01
N ALA A 254 25.99 3.60 4.85
CA ALA A 254 25.47 4.06 3.57
C ALA A 254 23.95 3.92 3.41
N GLY A 255 23.26 3.16 4.27
CA GLY A 255 21.80 3.01 4.24
C GLY A 255 21.23 2.44 5.53
N HIS A 256 19.91 2.33 5.62
CA HIS A 256 19.23 1.77 6.78
C HIS A 256 19.11 0.25 6.66
N ASP A 257 19.42 -0.49 7.74
CA ASP A 257 19.47 -1.97 7.75
C ASP A 257 18.20 -2.65 7.18
N LEU A 258 17.01 -2.05 7.41
CA LEU A 258 15.71 -2.58 6.96
C LEU A 258 15.41 -2.36 5.46
N VAL A 259 16.16 -1.50 4.78
CA VAL A 259 15.91 -1.14 3.37
C VAL A 259 16.40 -2.26 2.47
N TRP A 260 15.51 -2.73 1.58
CA TRP A 260 15.81 -3.68 0.52
C TRP A 260 16.04 -2.99 -0.82
N ALA A 261 15.18 -2.03 -1.16
CA ALA A 261 15.33 -1.16 -2.31
C ALA A 261 14.84 0.24 -1.93
N TYR A 262 15.43 1.26 -2.55
CA TYR A 262 15.06 2.68 -2.39
C TYR A 262 14.94 3.30 -3.79
N GLY A 263 14.51 4.55 -3.88
CA GLY A 263 14.28 5.22 -5.16
C GLY A 263 12.81 5.44 -5.49
N LEU A 264 11.91 5.06 -4.60
CA LEU A 264 10.48 4.95 -4.89
C LEU A 264 9.73 6.20 -4.42
N ARG A 265 8.65 6.54 -5.12
CA ARG A 265 7.81 7.69 -4.77
C ARG A 265 6.66 7.27 -3.86
N ASN A 266 5.84 6.32 -4.30
CA ASN A 266 4.69 5.82 -3.57
C ASN A 266 4.34 4.38 -4.04
N PRO A 267 5.09 3.35 -3.55
CA PRO A 267 4.87 1.94 -3.90
C PRO A 267 3.57 1.41 -3.27
N TRP A 268 2.45 1.78 -3.88
CA TRP A 268 1.10 1.56 -3.34
C TRP A 268 0.69 0.09 -3.32
N ARG A 269 0.97 -0.66 -4.39
CA ARG A 269 0.72 -2.11 -4.46
C ARG A 269 1.86 -2.83 -5.15
N PHE A 270 2.22 -3.97 -4.60
CA PHE A 270 3.23 -4.86 -5.16
C PHE A 270 2.82 -6.33 -4.94
N SER A 271 3.43 -7.22 -5.71
CA SER A 271 3.21 -8.66 -5.63
C SER A 271 4.45 -9.42 -6.06
N PHE A 272 4.57 -10.67 -5.61
CA PHE A 272 5.57 -11.59 -6.13
C PHE A 272 4.97 -12.44 -7.25
N ASP A 273 5.70 -12.62 -8.35
CA ASP A 273 5.32 -13.61 -9.36
C ASP A 273 5.47 -15.02 -8.77
N PRO A 274 4.39 -15.81 -8.69
CA PRO A 274 4.46 -17.15 -8.11
C PRO A 274 5.30 -18.14 -8.93
N ALA A 275 5.58 -17.86 -10.19
CA ALA A 275 6.38 -18.73 -11.07
C ALA A 275 7.89 -18.50 -10.90
N THR A 276 8.32 -17.25 -10.73
CA THR A 276 9.74 -16.87 -10.68
C THR A 276 10.20 -16.44 -9.30
N GLY A 277 9.29 -15.91 -8.48
CA GLY A 277 9.58 -15.29 -7.19
C GLY A 277 9.99 -13.82 -7.30
N ASP A 278 9.91 -13.21 -8.50
CA ASP A 278 10.31 -11.83 -8.71
C ASP A 278 9.31 -10.84 -8.12
N LEU A 279 9.81 -9.74 -7.58
CA LEU A 279 9.01 -8.68 -6.98
C LEU A 279 8.60 -7.66 -8.03
N PHE A 280 7.29 -7.49 -8.23
CA PHE A 280 6.72 -6.44 -9.08
C PHE A 280 6.11 -5.33 -8.25
N ILE A 281 6.53 -4.09 -8.50
CA ILE A 281 6.07 -2.90 -7.76
C ILE A 281 5.32 -1.98 -8.73
N GLY A 282 4.08 -1.62 -8.38
CA GLY A 282 3.40 -0.47 -8.97
C GLY A 282 3.72 0.78 -8.17
N ASP A 283 4.63 1.62 -8.69
CA ASP A 283 5.03 2.87 -8.05
C ASP A 283 4.25 4.05 -8.67
N VAL A 284 3.48 4.76 -7.84
CA VAL A 284 2.67 5.89 -8.30
C VAL A 284 3.60 7.09 -8.50
N GLY A 285 3.91 7.38 -9.77
CA GLY A 285 4.76 8.49 -10.14
C GLY A 285 4.06 9.85 -10.07
N GLN A 286 4.74 10.90 -10.56
CA GLN A 286 4.22 12.26 -10.54
C GLN A 286 3.40 12.55 -11.81
N ASP A 287 2.23 13.16 -11.61
CA ASP A 287 1.33 13.64 -12.66
C ASP A 287 0.86 12.55 -13.65
N SER A 288 1.60 12.33 -14.73
CA SER A 288 1.21 11.43 -15.83
C SER A 288 2.18 10.27 -16.05
N TYR A 289 3.06 10.01 -15.09
CA TYR A 289 4.02 8.92 -15.14
C TYR A 289 3.71 7.94 -14.02
N GLU A 290 3.61 6.66 -14.34
CA GLU A 290 3.68 5.55 -13.38
C GLU A 290 4.88 4.66 -13.74
N GLU A 291 5.45 3.97 -12.76
CA GLU A 291 6.56 3.05 -12.98
C GLU A 291 6.19 1.62 -12.54
N VAL A 292 6.63 0.64 -13.33
CA VAL A 292 6.61 -0.78 -12.94
C VAL A 292 8.06 -1.25 -12.84
N ASN A 293 8.43 -1.69 -11.64
CA ASN A 293 9.77 -2.21 -11.34
C ASN A 293 9.73 -3.74 -11.20
N HIS A 294 10.78 -4.42 -11.65
CA HIS A 294 10.98 -5.87 -11.61
C HIS A 294 12.46 -6.24 -11.41
#